data_AF-A0A9D5U5V4-F1
#
_entry.id   AF-A0A9D5U5V4-F1
#
_cell.length_a   1.000
_cell.length_b   1.000
_cell.length_c   1.000
_cell.angle_alpha   90.00
_cell.angle_beta   90.00
_cell.angle_gamma   90.00
#
_symmetry.space_group_name_H-M   'P 1'
#
loop_
_entity.id
_entity.type
_entity.pdbx_description
1 polymer ?
#
loop_
_entity_poly.entity_id
_entity_poly.type
_entity_poly.pdbx_seq_one_letter_code
_entity_poly.pdbx_strand_id
1 'polypeptide(L)'
;MTTPAVSVVIPVYNDAERLAACLAALAAQEGVAGGFEVVVVDDGSSDGPEAVVAEYAFARLVRQEKAGPAAARNRGAAEARAPLLAFIDSDCIPRPDWLAQLIRPFDDPTVSGVQGVYTTTQRALVARFAQYEIEERYAIMRRAEGLAMIGTYSAAF
;
A
#
# COMPACT_ATOMS: atom_id res chain seq x y z
N MET A 1 14.96 19.63 6.52
CA MET A 1 13.70 18.88 6.29
C MET A 1 13.82 17.59 7.05
N THR A 2 12.83 17.24 7.86
CA THR A 2 12.78 15.97 8.61
C THR A 2 12.49 14.82 7.65
N THR A 3 13.21 13.71 7.79
CA THR A 3 12.98 12.49 7.00
C THR A 3 11.66 11.84 7.44
N PRO A 4 10.76 11.48 6.50
CA PRO A 4 9.51 10.78 6.85
C PRO A 4 9.79 9.41 7.44
N ALA A 5 8.90 8.91 8.30
CA ALA A 5 9.04 7.58 8.90
C ALA A 5 8.76 6.47 7.89
N VAL A 6 7.84 6.71 6.94
CA VAL A 6 7.43 5.74 5.92
C VAL A 6 7.13 6.44 4.59
N SER A 7 7.52 5.80 3.49
CA SER A 7 7.15 6.20 2.12
C SER A 7 6.13 5.21 1.59
N VAL A 8 4.95 5.70 1.27
CA VAL A 8 3.88 4.91 0.65
C VAL A 8 4.11 4.91 -0.85
N VAL A 9 4.12 3.72 -1.48
CA VAL A 9 4.30 3.57 -2.93
C VAL A 9 3.02 3.06 -3.56
N ILE A 10 2.48 3.83 -4.51
CA ILE A 10 1.21 3.55 -5.19
C ILE A 10 1.46 3.45 -6.70
N PRO A 11 1.44 2.26 -7.31
CA PRO A 11 1.39 2.14 -8.76
C PRO A 11 -0.01 2.50 -9.27
N VAL A 12 -0.11 3.23 -10.38
CA VAL A 12 -1.38 3.56 -11.02
C VAL A 12 -1.28 3.47 -12.55
N TYR A 13 -2.33 2.94 -13.18
CA TYR A 13 -2.50 2.94 -14.64
C TYR A 13 -3.98 3.06 -14.98
N ASN A 14 -4.42 4.20 -15.55
CA ASN A 14 -5.80 4.47 -15.93
C ASN A 14 -6.81 4.21 -14.79
N ASP A 15 -6.50 4.73 -13.59
CA ASP A 15 -7.35 4.56 -12.41
C ASP A 15 -7.35 5.80 -11.50
N ALA A 16 -7.41 6.99 -12.10
CA ALA A 16 -7.39 8.26 -11.38
C ALA A 16 -8.55 8.39 -10.36
N GLU A 17 -9.72 7.82 -10.65
CA GLU A 17 -10.88 7.84 -9.75
C GLU A 17 -10.59 7.12 -8.43
N ARG A 18 -10.10 5.87 -8.49
CA ARG A 18 -9.81 5.14 -7.25
C ARG A 18 -8.55 5.65 -6.57
N LEU A 19 -7.56 6.12 -7.34
CA LEU A 19 -6.41 6.83 -6.78
C LEU A 19 -6.84 8.01 -5.90
N ALA A 20 -7.84 8.79 -6.33
CA ALA A 20 -8.37 9.91 -5.54
C ALA A 20 -8.94 9.43 -4.20
N ALA A 21 -9.70 8.33 -4.20
CA ALA A 21 -10.24 7.74 -2.97
C ALA A 21 -9.14 7.17 -2.05
N CYS A 22 -8.11 6.54 -2.62
CA CYS A 22 -6.95 6.04 -1.87
C CYS A 22 -6.17 7.20 -1.21
N LEU A 23 -5.87 8.27 -1.95
CA LEU A 23 -5.19 9.45 -1.41
C LEU A 23 -6.02 10.18 -0.36
N ALA A 24 -7.34 10.28 -0.53
CA ALA A 24 -8.23 10.84 0.48
C ALA A 24 -8.19 10.03 1.79
N ALA A 25 -8.16 8.70 1.71
CA ALA A 25 -8.02 7.83 2.88
C ALA A 25 -6.62 7.90 3.51
N LEU A 26 -5.57 8.12 2.72
CA LEU A 26 -4.23 8.40 3.23
C LEU A 26 -4.14 9.77 3.93
N ALA A 27 -4.88 10.77 3.47
CA ALA A 27 -4.95 12.07 4.15
C ALA A 27 -5.58 11.98 5.55
N ALA A 28 -6.38 10.93 5.81
CA ALA A 28 -7.01 10.65 7.10
C ALA A 28 -6.19 9.72 8.01
N GLN A 29 -4.91 9.47 7.72
CA GLN A 29 -4.08 8.62 8.58
C GLN A 29 -3.78 9.28 9.93
N GLU A 30 -3.82 8.46 10.98
CA GLU A 30 -3.62 8.85 12.38
C GLU A 30 -2.43 8.10 12.98
N GLY A 31 -1.78 8.69 13.99
CA GLY A 31 -0.76 8.00 14.79
C GLY A 31 0.59 7.74 14.11
N VAL A 32 0.88 8.38 12.98
CA VAL A 32 2.15 8.21 12.26
C VAL A 32 3.21 9.19 12.79
N ALA A 33 3.93 8.79 13.84
CA ALA A 33 5.05 9.56 14.36
C ALA A 33 6.13 9.76 13.29
N GLY A 34 6.59 11.00 13.09
CA GLY A 34 7.56 11.35 12.03
C GLY A 34 6.95 11.61 10.65
N GLY A 35 5.63 11.45 10.49
CA GLY A 35 4.93 11.69 9.23
C GLY A 35 5.27 10.68 8.13
N PHE A 36 4.68 10.88 6.95
CA PHE A 36 4.88 10.03 5.79
C PHE A 36 4.89 10.86 4.50
N GLU A 37 5.39 10.26 3.42
CA GLU A 37 5.19 10.75 2.05
C GLU A 37 4.50 9.68 1.20
N VAL A 38 3.97 10.09 0.06
CA VAL A 38 3.39 9.20 -0.94
C VAL A 38 4.08 9.41 -2.29
N VAL A 39 4.59 8.33 -2.86
CA VAL A 39 5.15 8.28 -4.21
C VAL A 39 4.15 7.54 -5.09
N VAL A 40 3.39 8.30 -5.88
CA VAL A 40 2.49 7.74 -6.90
C VAL A 40 3.30 7.53 -8.17
N VAL A 41 3.33 6.30 -8.67
CA VAL A 41 4.04 5.95 -9.90
C VAL A 41 3.03 5.66 -10.99
N ASP A 42 2.92 6.61 -11.92
CA ASP A 42 2.03 6.50 -13.07
C ASP A 42 2.71 5.76 -14.22
N ASP A 43 2.15 4.61 -14.59
CA ASP A 43 2.65 3.69 -15.60
C ASP A 43 2.13 4.02 -17.02
N GLY A 44 2.01 5.32 -17.32
CA GLY A 44 1.62 5.82 -18.64
C GLY A 44 0.11 6.00 -18.82
N SER A 45 -0.57 6.51 -17.79
CA SER A 45 -2.02 6.74 -17.82
C SER A 45 -2.42 7.87 -18.77
N SER A 46 -3.65 7.78 -19.30
CA SER A 46 -4.29 8.78 -20.17
C SER A 46 -5.45 9.52 -19.50
N ASP A 47 -5.79 9.18 -18.26
CA ASP A 47 -6.93 9.73 -17.51
C ASP A 47 -6.57 10.85 -16.53
N GLY A 48 -5.33 11.36 -16.60
CA GLY A 48 -4.89 12.56 -15.88
C GLY A 48 -4.68 12.39 -14.36
N PRO A 49 -3.94 11.36 -13.88
CA PRO A 49 -3.69 11.18 -12.45
C PRO A 49 -2.91 12.34 -11.81
N GLU A 50 -2.20 13.16 -12.60
CA GLU A 50 -1.46 14.33 -12.12
C GLU A 50 -2.33 15.36 -11.39
N ALA A 51 -3.57 15.56 -11.85
CA ALA A 51 -4.50 16.50 -11.23
C ALA A 51 -4.88 16.02 -9.83
N VAL A 52 -5.16 14.72 -9.69
CA VAL A 52 -5.52 14.08 -8.43
C VAL A 52 -4.35 14.16 -7.43
N VAL A 53 -3.12 13.87 -7.87
CA VAL A 53 -1.96 13.90 -6.97
C VAL A 53 -1.64 15.33 -6.51
N ALA A 54 -1.82 16.33 -7.36
CA ALA A 54 -1.52 17.72 -7.04
C ALA A 54 -2.36 18.30 -5.89
N GLU A 55 -3.48 17.67 -5.53
CA GLU A 55 -4.34 18.07 -4.41
C GLU A 55 -3.70 17.76 -3.03
N TYR A 56 -2.70 16.87 -2.97
CA TYR A 56 -2.16 16.36 -1.71
C TYR A 56 -0.68 16.71 -1.54
N ALA A 57 -0.37 17.61 -0.60
CA ALA A 57 1.01 18.07 -0.36
C ALA A 57 1.99 16.97 0.10
N PHE A 58 1.48 15.87 0.66
CA PHE A 58 2.28 14.71 1.05
C PHE A 58 2.55 13.75 -0.12
N ALA A 59 1.92 13.95 -1.27
CA ALA A 59 2.01 13.08 -2.44
C ALA A 59 2.78 13.75 -3.59
N ARG A 60 3.47 12.94 -4.38
CA ARG A 60 4.07 13.37 -5.64
C ARG A 60 3.94 12.30 -6.71
N LEU A 61 3.88 12.74 -7.96
CA LEU A 61 3.77 11.88 -9.12
C LEU A 61 5.13 11.63 -9.75
N VAL A 62 5.40 10.38 -10.10
CA VAL A 62 6.58 9.96 -10.84
C VAL A 62 6.10 9.16 -12.05
N ARG A 63 6.19 9.73 -13.25
CA ARG A 63 5.66 9.10 -14.47
C ARG A 63 6.71 8.26 -15.20
N GLN A 64 6.33 7.08 -15.67
CA GLN A 64 7.17 6.19 -16.48
C GLN A 64 6.44 5.73 -17.75
N GLU A 65 7.19 5.12 -18.67
CA GLU A 65 6.60 4.37 -19.78
C GLU A 65 6.06 3.04 -19.28
N LYS A 66 4.94 2.59 -19.88
CA LYS A 66 4.17 1.42 -19.46
C LYS A 66 5.03 0.15 -19.36
N ALA A 67 5.46 -0.17 -18.14
CA ALA A 67 6.38 -1.27 -17.81
C ALA A 67 5.79 -2.24 -16.76
N GLY A 68 4.56 -2.01 -16.34
CA GLY A 68 3.81 -2.87 -15.43
C GLY A 68 3.99 -2.53 -13.95
N PRO A 69 3.11 -3.09 -13.08
CA PRO A 69 3.01 -2.70 -11.68
C PRO A 69 4.27 -3.05 -10.84
N ALA A 70 5.00 -4.10 -11.20
CA ALA A 70 6.25 -4.44 -10.52
C ALA A 70 7.35 -3.40 -10.79
N ALA A 71 7.51 -2.98 -12.06
CA ALA A 71 8.44 -1.92 -12.42
C ALA A 71 8.06 -0.59 -11.75
N ALA A 72 6.77 -0.26 -11.72
CA ALA A 72 6.26 0.93 -11.05
C ALA A 72 6.56 0.92 -9.53
N ARG A 73 6.33 -0.20 -8.83
CA ARG A 73 6.68 -0.34 -7.40
C ARG A 73 8.18 -0.21 -7.15
N ASN A 74 9.01 -0.85 -7.98
CA ASN A 74 10.47 -0.74 -7.86
C ASN A 74 10.96 0.68 -8.07
N ARG A 75 10.39 1.40 -9.05
CA ARG A 75 10.70 2.81 -9.26
C ARG A 75 10.26 3.66 -8.09
N GLY A 76 9.07 3.44 -7.56
CA GLY A 76 8.58 4.14 -6.36
C GLY A 76 9.47 3.91 -5.15
N ALA A 77 9.95 2.68 -4.96
CA ALA A 77 10.91 2.33 -3.91
C ALA A 77 12.26 3.04 -4.08
N ALA A 78 12.78 3.14 -5.31
CA ALA A 78 14.02 3.87 -5.59
C ALA A 78 13.89 5.40 -5.38
N GLU A 79 12.68 5.92 -5.53
CA GLU A 79 12.35 7.33 -5.35
C GLU A 79 12.09 7.70 -3.87
N ALA A 80 11.73 6.72 -3.04
CA ALA A 80 11.36 6.91 -1.64
C ALA A 80 12.49 7.52 -0.79
N ARG A 81 12.12 8.32 0.21
CA ARG A 81 13.05 9.01 1.12
C ARG A 81 13.01 8.46 2.55
N ALA A 82 11.98 7.70 2.90
CA ALA A 82 11.85 7.08 4.22
C ALA A 82 12.65 5.79 4.35
N PRO A 83 13.00 5.37 5.58
CA PRO A 83 13.62 4.07 5.83
C PRO A 83 12.66 2.90 5.65
N LEU A 84 11.34 3.12 5.78
CA LEU A 84 10.31 2.10 5.61
C LEU A 84 9.51 2.34 4.32
N LEU A 85 9.20 1.26 3.61
CA LEU A 85 8.33 1.28 2.44
C LEU A 85 6.99 0.61 2.75
N ALA A 86 5.89 1.26 2.39
CA ALA A 86 4.55 0.69 2.45
C ALA A 86 3.93 0.65 1.04
N PHE A 87 3.68 -0.54 0.51
CA PHE A 87 3.06 -0.70 -0.81
C PHE A 87 1.54 -0.81 -0.66
N ILE A 88 0.81 -0.07 -1.48
CA ILE A 88 -0.66 -0.13 -1.58
C ILE A 88 -1.10 0.15 -3.01
N ASP A 89 -2.15 -0.52 -3.47
CA ASP A 89 -2.68 -0.33 -4.83
C ASP A 89 -3.63 0.87 -4.87
N SER A 90 -3.79 1.49 -6.05
CA SER A 90 -4.64 2.67 -6.24
C SER A 90 -6.12 2.41 -5.96
N ASP A 91 -6.56 1.15 -5.96
CA ASP A 91 -7.93 0.71 -5.68
C ASP A 91 -8.19 0.31 -4.23
N CYS A 92 -7.21 0.49 -3.35
CA CYS A 92 -7.33 0.18 -1.93
C CYS A 92 -7.72 1.42 -1.10
N ILE A 93 -8.50 1.19 -0.04
CA ILE A 93 -8.89 2.22 0.93
C ILE A 93 -8.30 1.87 2.29
N PRO A 94 -7.15 2.45 2.70
CA PRO A 94 -6.56 2.18 3.99
C PRO A 94 -7.44 2.71 5.14
N ARG A 95 -7.50 1.99 6.26
CA ARG A 95 -8.14 2.49 7.48
C ARG A 95 -7.31 3.62 8.08
N PRO A 96 -7.89 4.54 8.89
CA PRO A 96 -7.15 5.64 9.52
C PRO A 96 -5.90 5.22 10.31
N ASP A 97 -5.88 4.01 10.87
CA ASP A 97 -4.76 3.49 11.66
C ASP A 97 -3.75 2.65 10.84
N TRP A 98 -3.94 2.51 9.54
CA TRP A 98 -3.21 1.55 8.70
C TRP A 98 -1.68 1.72 8.76
N LEU A 99 -1.18 2.94 8.56
CA LEU A 99 0.26 3.20 8.62
C LEU A 99 0.83 2.96 10.02
N ALA A 100 0.17 3.45 11.06
CA ALA A 100 0.61 3.27 12.44
C ALA A 100 0.69 1.78 12.82
N GLN A 101 -0.27 0.96 12.37
CA GLN A 101 -0.26 -0.49 12.58
C GLN A 101 0.83 -1.20 11.79
N LEU A 102 1.16 -0.73 10.57
CA LEU A 102 2.21 -1.33 9.75
C LEU A 102 3.63 -1.01 10.24
N ILE A 103 3.86 0.19 10.78
CA ILE A 103 5.20 0.60 11.23
C ILE A 103 5.54 0.06 12.62
N ARG A 104 4.55 -0.09 13.51
CA ARG A 104 4.76 -0.50 14.91
C ARG A 104 5.59 -1.78 15.08
N PRO A 105 5.40 -2.87 14.29
CA PRO A 105 6.20 -4.09 14.46
C PRO A 105 7.70 -3.90 14.20
N PHE A 106 8.12 -2.87 13.47
CA PHE A 106 9.53 -2.57 13.22
C PHE A 106 10.25 -1.99 14.46
N ASP A 107 9.55 -1.77 15.57
CA ASP A 107 10.18 -1.53 16.88
C ASP A 107 11.04 -2.73 17.33
N ASP A 108 10.74 -3.93 16.81
CA ASP A 108 11.60 -5.10 16.92
C ASP A 108 12.58 -5.14 15.71
N PRO A 109 13.90 -5.01 15.93
CA PRO A 109 14.88 -4.97 14.84
C PRO A 109 15.01 -6.29 14.08
N THR A 110 14.40 -7.38 14.55
CA THR A 110 14.36 -8.66 13.85
C THR A 110 13.27 -8.71 12.77
N VAL A 111 12.32 -7.78 12.78
CA VAL A 111 11.22 -7.71 11.81
C VAL A 111 11.70 -7.03 10.53
N SER A 112 11.69 -7.78 9.43
CA SER A 112 12.08 -7.26 8.10
C SER A 112 10.89 -6.93 7.19
N GLY A 113 9.69 -7.37 7.54
CA GLY A 113 8.50 -7.17 6.73
C GLY A 113 7.22 -7.39 7.51
N VAL A 114 6.19 -6.60 7.17
CA VAL A 114 4.86 -6.66 7.76
C VAL A 114 3.84 -6.74 6.64
N GLN A 115 2.87 -7.63 6.78
CA GLN A 115 1.74 -7.73 5.86
C GLN A 115 0.45 -7.35 6.60
N GLY A 116 -0.33 -6.47 5.98
CA GLY A 116 -1.69 -6.17 6.44
C GLY A 116 -2.70 -7.25 6.03
N VAL A 117 -3.91 -7.14 6.57
CA VAL A 117 -5.07 -7.89 6.09
C VAL A 117 -5.92 -6.98 5.21
N TYR A 118 -6.54 -7.54 4.18
CA TYR A 118 -7.53 -6.82 3.38
C TYR A 118 -8.92 -7.42 3.58
N THR A 119 -9.91 -6.53 3.50
CA THR A 119 -11.33 -6.87 3.60
C THR A 119 -12.06 -6.33 2.38
N THR A 120 -13.11 -7.01 1.96
CA THR A 120 -13.96 -6.54 0.87
C THR A 120 -15.25 -5.91 1.38
N THR A 121 -15.65 -4.80 0.77
CA THR A 121 -17.00 -4.21 0.92
C THR A 121 -18.00 -4.80 -0.09
N GLN A 122 -17.52 -5.63 -1.02
CA GLN A 122 -18.36 -6.27 -2.03
C GLN A 122 -19.37 -7.22 -1.38
N ARG A 123 -20.62 -7.16 -1.85
CA ARG A 123 -21.75 -7.93 -1.30
C ARG A 123 -22.15 -9.13 -2.16
N ALA A 124 -21.60 -9.26 -3.37
CA ALA A 124 -21.89 -10.39 -4.25
C ALA A 124 -21.46 -11.71 -3.59
N LEU A 125 -22.26 -12.76 -3.77
CA LEU A 125 -22.02 -14.06 -3.12
C LEU A 125 -20.63 -14.61 -3.44
N VAL A 126 -20.21 -14.54 -4.71
CA VAL A 126 -18.89 -14.99 -5.15
C VAL A 126 -17.75 -14.22 -4.46
N ALA A 127 -17.88 -12.89 -4.36
CA ALA A 127 -16.88 -12.06 -3.67
C ALA A 127 -16.80 -12.37 -2.17
N ARG A 128 -17.95 -12.59 -1.52
CA ARG A 128 -18.01 -12.98 -0.11
C ARG A 128 -17.43 -14.37 0.14
N PHE A 129 -17.65 -15.32 -0.76
CA PHE A 129 -17.04 -16.65 -0.69
C PHE A 129 -15.51 -16.57 -0.82
N ALA A 130 -15.01 -15.83 -1.81
CA ALA A 130 -13.57 -15.60 -1.97
C ALA A 130 -12.96 -14.92 -0.74
N GLN A 131 -13.64 -13.91 -0.19
CA GLN A 131 -13.20 -13.24 1.04
C GLN A 131 -13.15 -14.19 2.25
N TYR A 132 -14.12 -15.09 2.38
CA TYR A 132 -14.14 -16.05 3.49
C TYR A 132 -12.89 -16.94 3.49
N GLU A 133 -12.49 -17.41 2.31
CA GLU A 133 -11.27 -18.21 2.14
C GLU A 133 -10.01 -17.41 2.51
N ILE A 134 -9.95 -16.11 2.16
CA ILE A 134 -8.88 -15.20 2.60
C ILE A 134 -8.86 -15.04 4.13
N GLU A 135 -10.02 -14.81 4.75
CA GLU A 135 -10.15 -14.61 6.20
C GLU A 135 -9.77 -15.86 6.99
N GLU A 136 -10.09 -17.04 6.48
CA GLU A 136 -9.69 -18.32 7.07
C GLU A 136 -8.15 -18.48 7.03
N ARG A 137 -7.50 -18.12 5.92
CA ARG A 137 -6.02 -18.12 5.84
C ARG A 137 -5.39 -17.18 6.86
N TYR A 138 -5.94 -15.97 7.05
CA TYR A 138 -5.48 -15.06 8.11
C TYR A 138 -5.66 -15.65 9.50
N ALA A 139 -6.76 -16.38 9.76
CA ALA A 139 -6.98 -17.04 11.04
C ALA A 139 -5.95 -18.15 11.30
N ILE A 140 -5.54 -18.89 10.28
CA ILE A 140 -4.49 -19.91 10.36
C ILE A 140 -3.13 -19.25 10.62
N MET A 141 -2.75 -18.23 9.82
CA MET A 141 -1.47 -17.53 9.96
C MET A 141 -1.29 -16.91 11.35
N ARG A 142 -2.34 -16.34 11.95
CA ARG A 142 -2.31 -15.78 13.32
C ARG A 142 -1.94 -16.80 14.40
N ARG A 143 -2.09 -18.10 14.15
CA ARG A 143 -1.83 -19.18 15.11
C ARG A 143 -0.54 -19.93 14.81
N ALA A 144 0.11 -19.65 13.67
CA ALA A 144 1.30 -20.36 13.24
C ALA A 144 2.56 -19.72 13.87
N GLU A 145 3.39 -20.53 14.51
CA GLU A 145 4.76 -20.16 14.90
C GLU A 145 5.70 -20.54 13.75
N GLY A 146 5.75 -19.69 12.72
CA GLY A 146 6.58 -19.88 11.53
C GLY A 146 5.80 -19.93 10.21
N LEU A 147 6.50 -20.24 9.11
CA LEU A 147 5.94 -20.20 7.76
C LEU A 147 5.13 -21.46 7.45
N ALA A 148 3.85 -21.47 7.87
CA ALA A 148 2.94 -22.59 7.64
C ALA A 148 2.15 -22.51 6.31
N MET A 149 2.24 -21.40 5.57
CA MET A 149 1.50 -21.19 4.32
C MET A 149 2.17 -20.16 3.41
N ILE A 150 2.17 -20.44 2.10
CA ILE A 150 2.62 -19.55 1.02
C ILE A 150 1.38 -18.81 0.49
N GLY A 151 1.25 -17.51 0.78
CA GLY A 151 0.37 -16.62 0.03
C GLY A 151 0.93 -16.36 -1.38
N THR A 152 0.07 -15.94 -2.32
CA THR A 152 0.40 -15.74 -3.75
C THR A 152 1.51 -14.71 -4.03
N TYR A 153 2.00 -14.00 -3.02
CA TYR A 153 3.14 -13.09 -3.11
C TYR A 153 4.05 -13.32 -1.91
N SER A 154 4.76 -14.45 -1.94
CA SER A 154 5.80 -14.71 -0.95
C SER A 154 6.96 -13.77 -1.20
N ALA A 155 7.26 -12.91 -0.22
CA ALA A 155 8.61 -12.40 -0.07
C ALA A 155 9.49 -13.61 0.27
N ALA A 156 10.03 -14.25 -0.76
CA ALA A 156 11.07 -15.23 -0.58
C ALA A 156 12.36 -14.49 -0.18
N PHE A 157 13.11 -15.11 0.74
CA PHE A 157 14.52 -14.80 0.94
C PHE A 157 15.30 -14.94 -0.37
#